data_AF-G6EIT4-F1
#
_entry.id   AF-G6EIT4-F1
#
_cell.length_a   1.000
_cell.length_b   1.000
_cell.length_c   1.000
_cell.angle_alpha   90.00
_cell.angle_beta   90.00
_cell.angle_gamma   90.00
#
_symmetry.space_group_name_H-M   'P 1'
#
loop_
_entity.id
_entity.type
_entity.pdbx_description
1 polymer ?
#
loop_
_entity_poly.entity_id
_entity_poly.type
_entity_poly.pdbx_seq_one_letter_code
_entity_poly.pdbx_strand_id
1 'polypeptide(L)'
;MWQPQTSGSRKIENSKSVLLSWLESRSVAAVNFFHSRMERVITYWLGSMLLLALAKVAVAAGDKTQVASLAAMIFPFLAVTMAPVLGYRIASSCFPHRDLSTQPAIRLCRYGKWRQLDCLQARRNGLFGPTGLMASLIAGMLLNIPFRSGEFMLAMPAIPVGAPAWANTMLTMMTLDVVTLNFFYTVCFVMALRAAPMFPRMLVFTWFLDATMQLLIAQHVTQAGHLPPQVASALHSLLSGNIEKVLISTALWLPYLILSERVNITFRHRTRLN
;
A
#
# COMPACT_ATOMS: atom_id res chain seq x y z
N MET A 1 -37.72 5.49 -43.10
CA MET A 1 -38.14 5.64 -41.68
C MET A 1 -37.03 6.40 -40.96
N TRP A 2 -37.20 7.71 -40.76
CA TRP A 2 -36.20 8.60 -40.15
C TRP A 2 -36.54 8.73 -38.66
N GLN A 3 -35.72 8.17 -37.77
CA GLN A 3 -35.90 8.39 -36.34
C GLN A 3 -35.21 9.71 -35.95
N PRO A 4 -35.95 10.73 -35.44
CA PRO A 4 -35.34 11.97 -34.99
C PRO A 4 -34.45 11.68 -33.77
N GLN A 5 -33.13 11.82 -33.95
CA GLN A 5 -32.19 11.86 -32.83
C GLN A 5 -32.58 13.02 -31.91
N THR A 6 -33.11 12.69 -30.72
CA THR A 6 -33.50 13.69 -29.74
C THR A 6 -32.26 14.40 -29.21
N SER A 7 -32.27 15.74 -29.26
CA SER A 7 -31.21 16.64 -28.78
C SER A 7 -30.67 16.30 -27.37
N GLY A 8 -31.49 15.66 -26.53
CA GLY A 8 -31.12 15.21 -25.19
C GLY A 8 -30.03 14.13 -25.15
N SER A 9 -29.98 13.20 -26.11
CA SER A 9 -29.00 12.09 -26.09
C SER A 9 -27.57 12.60 -26.29
N ARG A 10 -27.37 13.57 -27.20
CA ARG A 10 -26.05 14.18 -27.45
C ARG A 10 -25.50 14.93 -26.23
N LYS A 11 -26.35 15.59 -25.44
CA LYS A 11 -25.88 16.29 -24.22
C LYS A 11 -25.34 15.32 -23.17
N ILE A 12 -25.98 14.15 -23.01
CA ILE A 12 -25.53 13.14 -22.03
C ILE A 12 -24.21 12.50 -22.44
N GLU A 13 -24.03 12.18 -23.73
CA GLU A 13 -22.77 11.64 -24.24
C GLU A 13 -21.61 12.64 -24.11
N ASN A 14 -21.86 13.93 -24.41
CA ASN A 14 -20.86 14.98 -24.25
C ASN A 14 -20.48 15.20 -22.77
N SER A 15 -21.44 15.21 -21.85
CA SER A 15 -21.11 15.36 -20.42
C SER A 15 -20.30 14.16 -19.88
N LYS A 16 -20.61 12.94 -20.34
CA LYS A 16 -19.84 11.74 -19.98
C LYS A 16 -18.41 11.79 -20.51
N SER A 17 -18.21 12.20 -21.77
CA SER A 17 -16.88 12.27 -22.37
C SER A 17 -16.01 13.36 -21.72
N VAL A 18 -16.60 14.50 -21.36
CA VAL A 18 -15.90 15.57 -20.63
C VAL A 18 -15.49 15.10 -19.22
N LEU A 19 -16.38 14.42 -18.50
CA LEU A 19 -16.05 13.93 -17.15
C LEU A 19 -14.97 12.84 -17.16
N LEU A 20 -15.03 11.91 -18.12
CA LEU A 20 -14.03 10.86 -18.28
C LEU A 20 -12.65 11.42 -18.66
N SER A 21 -12.59 12.35 -19.61
CA SER A 21 -11.32 12.98 -20.01
C SER A 21 -10.69 13.81 -18.90
N TRP A 22 -11.52 14.49 -18.09
CA TRP A 22 -11.06 15.20 -16.90
C TRP A 22 -10.48 14.25 -15.83
N LEU A 23 -11.17 13.13 -15.55
CA LEU A 23 -10.68 12.11 -14.61
C LEU A 23 -9.37 11.49 -15.09
N GLU A 24 -9.27 11.19 -16.39
CA GLU A 24 -8.06 10.64 -16.99
C GLU A 24 -6.89 11.62 -16.86
N SER A 25 -7.10 12.89 -17.22
CA SER A 25 -6.09 13.95 -17.10
C SER A 25 -5.59 14.11 -15.66
N ARG A 26 -6.50 14.09 -14.68
CA ARG A 26 -6.12 14.13 -13.25
C ARG A 26 -5.35 12.87 -12.80
N SER A 27 -5.74 11.69 -13.29
CA SER A 27 -5.04 10.45 -12.96
C SER A 27 -3.61 10.44 -13.49
N VAL A 28 -3.39 10.94 -14.71
CA VAL A 28 -2.07 11.11 -15.30
C VAL A 28 -1.24 12.11 -14.50
N ALA A 29 -1.83 13.25 -14.14
CA ALA A 29 -1.15 14.25 -13.32
C ALA A 29 -0.71 13.69 -11.95
N ALA A 30 -1.56 12.89 -11.29
CA ALA A 30 -1.23 12.25 -10.02
C ALA A 30 -0.05 11.26 -10.15
N VAL A 31 -0.05 10.40 -11.17
CA VAL A 31 1.05 9.48 -11.45
C VAL A 31 2.36 10.25 -11.73
N ASN A 32 2.30 11.30 -12.54
CA ASN A 32 3.45 12.14 -12.87
C ASN A 32 3.98 12.91 -11.65
N PHE A 33 3.08 13.36 -10.77
CA PHE A 33 3.45 13.97 -9.50
C PHE A 33 4.27 13.00 -8.66
N PHE A 34 3.81 11.76 -8.47
CA PHE A 34 4.53 10.77 -7.70
C PHE A 34 5.89 10.43 -8.32
N HIS A 35 5.96 10.27 -9.65
CA HIS A 35 7.24 10.03 -10.33
C HIS A 35 8.26 11.15 -10.09
N SER A 36 7.84 12.41 -10.18
CA SER A 36 8.75 13.56 -10.13
C SER A 36 9.06 14.08 -8.72
N ARG A 37 8.17 13.82 -7.75
CA ARG A 37 8.25 14.42 -6.40
C ARG A 37 8.52 13.40 -5.30
N MET A 38 8.69 12.11 -5.59
CA MET A 38 8.82 11.10 -4.54
C MET A 38 9.94 11.38 -3.54
N GLU A 39 11.10 11.87 -3.98
CA GLU A 39 12.21 12.23 -3.09
C GLU A 39 11.84 13.32 -2.08
N ARG A 40 11.03 14.30 -2.50
CA ARG A 40 10.52 15.33 -1.58
C ARG A 40 9.52 14.75 -0.60
N VAL A 41 8.62 13.86 -1.07
CA VAL A 41 7.67 13.15 -0.20
C VAL A 41 8.41 12.32 0.85
N ILE A 42 9.46 11.59 0.46
CA ILE A 42 10.32 10.84 1.38
C ILE A 42 11.01 11.76 2.39
N THR A 43 11.53 12.90 1.95
CA THR A 43 12.19 13.87 2.84
C THR A 43 11.21 14.42 3.88
N TYR A 44 10.00 14.82 3.46
CA TYR A 44 8.96 15.28 4.38
C TYR A 44 8.51 14.19 5.34
N TRP A 45 8.38 12.95 4.85
CA TRP A 45 8.05 11.79 5.66
C TRP A 45 9.09 11.52 6.74
N LEU A 46 10.38 11.48 6.37
CA LEU A 46 11.47 11.26 7.32
C LEU A 46 11.51 12.37 8.38
N GLY A 47 11.39 13.63 7.96
CA GLY A 47 11.37 14.77 8.87
C GLY A 47 10.21 14.72 9.85
N SER A 48 8.98 14.51 9.37
CA SER A 48 7.79 14.49 10.24
C SER A 48 7.79 13.30 11.20
N MET A 49 8.13 12.10 10.72
CA MET A 49 8.13 10.89 11.54
C MET A 49 9.26 10.89 12.57
N LEU A 50 10.44 11.43 12.23
CA LEU A 50 11.54 11.58 13.17
C LEU A 50 11.17 12.54 14.31
N LEU A 51 10.53 13.67 14.00
CA LEU A 51 10.07 14.60 15.03
C LEU A 51 9.05 13.97 15.97
N LEU A 52 8.08 13.20 15.43
CA LEU A 52 7.10 12.47 16.23
C LEU A 52 7.76 11.40 17.12
N ALA A 53 8.72 10.65 16.58
CA ALA A 53 9.47 9.64 17.31
C ALA A 53 10.25 10.26 18.48
N LEU A 54 10.96 11.37 18.22
CA LEU A 54 11.71 12.08 19.26
C LEU A 54 10.79 12.66 20.33
N ALA A 55 9.65 13.23 19.95
CA ALA A 55 8.65 13.72 20.90
C ALA A 55 8.10 12.60 21.80
N LYS A 56 7.81 11.43 21.22
CA LYS A 56 7.35 10.25 21.96
C LYS A 56 8.37 9.75 22.98
N VAL A 57 9.63 9.65 22.58
CA VAL A 57 10.71 9.22 23.48
C VAL A 57 10.98 10.27 24.54
N ALA A 58 10.94 11.56 24.21
CA ALA A 58 11.12 12.64 25.18
C ALA A 58 10.04 12.63 26.28
N VAL A 59 8.79 12.35 25.93
CA VAL A 59 7.68 12.23 26.90
C VAL A 59 7.84 10.99 27.80
N ALA A 60 8.40 9.91 27.27
CA ALA A 60 8.60 8.66 28.03
C ALA A 60 9.91 8.64 28.85
N ALA A 61 10.87 9.49 28.51
CA ALA A 61 12.14 9.57 29.22
C ALA A 61 11.95 10.24 30.59
N GLY A 62 12.23 9.51 31.67
CA GLY A 62 12.33 10.05 33.02
C GLY A 62 13.77 10.41 33.42
N ASP A 63 13.94 11.08 34.56
CA ASP A 63 15.22 11.60 35.08
C ASP A 63 16.33 10.54 35.26
N LYS A 64 15.97 9.25 35.33
CA LYS A 64 16.91 8.14 35.54
C LYS A 64 17.11 7.27 34.28
N THR A 65 16.69 7.74 33.11
CA THR A 65 16.75 6.93 31.88
C THR A 65 18.18 6.87 31.34
N GLN A 66 18.77 5.67 31.35
CA GLN A 66 20.09 5.43 30.75
C GLN A 66 20.05 5.58 29.22
N VAL A 67 21.17 5.99 28.61
CA VAL A 67 21.29 6.18 27.14
C VAL A 67 20.93 4.91 26.35
N ALA A 68 21.34 3.73 26.84
CA ALA A 68 20.99 2.46 26.20
C ALA A 68 19.46 2.20 26.19
N SER A 69 18.76 2.63 27.23
CA SER A 69 17.30 2.55 27.31
C SER A 69 16.63 3.49 26.29
N LEU A 70 17.18 4.69 26.09
CA LEU A 70 16.71 5.63 25.06
C LEU A 70 16.86 5.05 23.65
N ALA A 71 17.99 4.39 23.37
CA ALA A 71 18.22 3.73 22.08
C ALA A 71 17.21 2.60 21.81
N ALA A 72 16.91 1.78 22.83
CA ALA A 72 15.89 0.73 22.72
C ALA A 72 14.48 1.31 22.52
N MET A 73 14.15 2.44 23.18
CA MET A 73 12.86 3.12 23.05
C MET A 73 12.66 3.72 21.66
N ILE A 74 13.69 4.33 21.06
CA ILE A 74 13.56 5.02 19.77
C ILE A 74 13.59 4.06 18.58
N PHE A 75 14.23 2.90 18.73
CA PHE A 75 14.46 1.96 17.64
C PHE A 75 13.18 1.53 16.89
N PRO A 76 12.08 1.10 17.56
CA PRO A 76 10.84 0.75 16.87
C PRO A 76 10.30 1.86 15.96
N PHE A 77 10.36 3.10 16.44
CA PHE A 77 9.88 4.26 15.70
C PHE A 77 10.77 4.60 14.50
N LEU A 78 12.08 4.45 14.64
CA LEU A 78 13.03 4.59 13.52
C LEU A 78 12.82 3.47 12.48
N ALA A 79 12.60 2.24 12.93
CA ALA A 79 12.32 1.11 12.03
C ALA A 79 11.05 1.38 11.20
N VAL A 80 9.96 1.81 11.83
CA VAL A 80 8.70 2.19 11.15
C VAL A 80 8.93 3.32 10.15
N THR A 81 9.72 4.32 10.53
CA THR A 81 10.05 5.49 9.69
C THR A 81 10.85 5.09 8.44
N MET A 82 11.85 4.21 8.61
CA MET A 82 12.78 3.80 7.55
C MET A 82 12.21 2.72 6.63
N ALA A 83 11.31 1.87 7.11
CA ALA A 83 10.75 0.75 6.35
C ALA A 83 10.22 1.13 4.94
N PRO A 84 9.34 2.13 4.77
CA PRO A 84 8.87 2.50 3.43
C PRO A 84 9.99 3.08 2.56
N VAL A 85 10.97 3.79 3.15
CA VAL A 85 12.10 4.34 2.39
C VAL A 85 12.98 3.23 1.83
N LEU A 86 13.28 2.21 2.64
CA LEU A 86 14.03 1.04 2.19
C LEU A 86 13.24 0.28 1.11
N GLY A 87 11.93 0.08 1.31
CA GLY A 87 11.06 -0.54 0.31
C GLY A 87 11.07 0.21 -1.02
N TYR A 88 11.02 1.54 -0.99
CA TYR A 88 11.14 2.38 -2.17
C TYR A 88 12.50 2.23 -2.87
N ARG A 89 13.61 2.33 -2.13
CA ARG A 89 14.97 2.26 -2.69
C ARG A 89 15.25 0.91 -3.32
N ILE A 90 14.90 -0.18 -2.63
CA ILE A 90 15.10 -1.55 -3.13
C ILE A 90 14.21 -1.79 -4.37
N ALA A 91 12.92 -1.47 -4.31
CA ALA A 91 12.04 -1.67 -5.47
C ALA A 91 12.45 -0.80 -6.66
N SER A 92 12.92 0.42 -6.41
CA SER A 92 13.37 1.33 -7.46
C SER A 92 14.70 0.91 -8.10
N SER A 93 15.57 0.20 -7.40
CA SER A 93 16.74 -0.43 -8.03
C SER A 93 16.37 -1.70 -8.79
N CYS A 94 15.43 -2.51 -8.27
CA CYS A 94 15.07 -3.79 -8.89
C CYS A 94 14.20 -3.65 -10.15
N PHE A 95 13.42 -2.57 -10.28
CA PHE A 95 12.48 -2.39 -11.39
C PHE A 95 12.75 -1.09 -12.15
N PRO A 96 13.89 -0.90 -12.85
CA PRO A 96 14.27 0.37 -13.45
C PRO A 96 13.21 0.94 -14.41
N HIS A 97 13.16 2.27 -14.52
CA HIS A 97 12.16 2.94 -15.34
C HIS A 97 12.40 2.62 -16.83
N ARG A 98 11.31 2.34 -17.57
CA ARG A 98 11.30 2.01 -19.02
C ARG A 98 11.86 0.64 -19.41
N ASP A 99 12.33 -0.16 -18.47
CA ASP A 99 12.85 -1.49 -18.78
C ASP A 99 11.78 -2.40 -19.42
N LEU A 100 12.20 -3.24 -20.36
CA LEU A 100 11.35 -4.21 -21.04
C LEU A 100 11.28 -5.47 -20.19
N SER A 101 10.51 -5.41 -19.09
CA SER A 101 10.38 -6.55 -18.20
C SER A 101 9.75 -7.74 -18.90
N THR A 102 10.43 -8.89 -18.82
CA THR A 102 9.91 -10.17 -19.29
C THR A 102 8.69 -10.60 -18.48
N GLN A 103 7.70 -11.19 -19.14
CA GLN A 103 6.56 -11.78 -18.44
C GLN A 103 6.99 -13.00 -17.62
N PRO A 104 6.46 -13.22 -16.41
CA PRO A 104 6.79 -14.39 -15.61
C PRO A 104 6.36 -15.69 -16.32
N ALA A 105 7.18 -16.74 -16.18
CA ALA A 105 6.95 -18.05 -16.80
C ALA A 105 5.61 -18.68 -16.36
N ILE A 106 5.32 -18.62 -15.06
CA ILE A 106 4.07 -19.11 -14.48
C ILE A 106 3.01 -18.02 -14.60
N ARG A 107 1.81 -18.34 -15.12
CA ARG A 107 0.69 -17.40 -15.33
C ARG A 107 -0.56 -17.88 -14.60
N LEU A 108 -0.86 -17.26 -13.46
CA LEU A 108 -1.93 -17.68 -12.53
C LEU A 108 -3.36 -17.52 -13.09
N CYS A 109 -3.60 -16.59 -14.01
CA CYS A 109 -4.94 -16.38 -14.57
C CYS A 109 -4.95 -16.70 -16.06
N ARG A 110 -5.54 -17.83 -16.46
CA ARG A 110 -5.87 -18.14 -17.88
C ARG A 110 -7.35 -17.98 -18.22
N TYR A 111 -8.19 -17.56 -17.27
CA TYR A 111 -9.63 -17.39 -17.47
C TYR A 111 -9.93 -16.35 -18.55
N GLY A 112 -10.56 -16.77 -19.66
CA GLY A 112 -11.01 -15.92 -20.77
C GLY A 112 -10.26 -16.15 -22.08
N LYS A 113 -10.84 -15.69 -23.19
CA LYS A 113 -10.22 -15.70 -24.52
C LYS A 113 -9.27 -14.50 -24.66
N TRP A 114 -8.00 -14.70 -24.33
CA TRP A 114 -6.98 -13.64 -24.38
C TRP A 114 -5.96 -13.87 -25.50
N ARG A 115 -5.68 -12.81 -26.25
CA ARG A 115 -4.57 -12.72 -27.19
C ARG A 115 -3.34 -12.16 -26.48
N GLN A 116 -2.20 -12.81 -26.65
CA GLN A 116 -0.91 -12.32 -26.17
C GLN A 116 -0.46 -11.10 -26.98
N LEU A 117 0.06 -10.09 -26.28
CA LEU A 117 0.67 -8.91 -26.87
C LEU A 117 2.18 -8.95 -26.60
N ASP A 118 2.96 -8.55 -27.59
CA ASP A 118 4.36 -8.20 -27.36
C ASP A 118 4.45 -6.93 -26.49
N CYS A 119 5.58 -6.71 -25.81
CA CYS A 119 5.80 -5.54 -24.95
C CYS A 119 5.60 -4.22 -25.72
N LEU A 120 6.06 -4.15 -26.98
CA LEU A 120 5.88 -2.96 -27.81
C LEU A 120 4.41 -2.74 -28.18
N GLN A 121 3.68 -3.82 -28.48
CA GLN A 121 2.24 -3.74 -28.77
C GLN A 121 1.43 -3.32 -27.53
N ALA A 122 1.79 -3.84 -26.36
CA ALA A 122 1.19 -3.43 -25.09
C ALA A 122 1.40 -1.94 -24.84
N ARG A 123 2.63 -1.43 -24.98
CA ARG A 123 2.95 0.00 -24.76
C ARG A 123 2.31 0.96 -25.76
N ARG A 124 2.05 0.51 -27.00
CA ARG A 124 1.34 1.29 -28.02
C ARG A 124 -0.17 1.37 -27.77
N ASN A 125 -0.71 0.52 -26.89
CA ASN A 125 -2.13 0.53 -26.57
C ASN A 125 -2.49 1.73 -25.67
N GLY A 126 -3.54 2.47 -26.00
CA GLY A 126 -3.98 3.64 -25.22
C GLY A 126 -4.43 3.31 -23.78
N LEU A 127 -4.74 2.04 -23.49
CA LEU A 127 -5.05 1.57 -22.14
C LEU A 127 -3.81 1.16 -21.34
N PHE A 128 -2.60 1.28 -21.89
CA PHE A 128 -1.39 0.96 -21.15
C PHE A 128 -1.04 2.02 -20.10
N GLY A 129 -0.72 1.56 -18.90
CA GLY A 129 -0.15 2.40 -17.84
C GLY A 129 -1.05 2.55 -16.61
N PRO A 130 -0.50 3.14 -15.53
CA PRO A 130 -1.12 3.20 -14.22
C PRO A 130 -2.19 4.31 -14.06
N THR A 131 -3.03 4.54 -15.08
CA THR A 131 -4.02 5.64 -15.10
C THR A 131 -5.45 5.16 -14.82
N GLY A 132 -6.39 6.10 -14.71
CA GLY A 132 -7.80 5.83 -14.41
C GLY A 132 -7.98 5.20 -13.02
N LEU A 133 -8.79 4.13 -12.94
CA LEU A 133 -9.06 3.42 -11.68
C LEU A 133 -7.79 2.78 -11.07
N MET A 134 -6.75 2.51 -11.86
CA MET A 134 -5.47 2.04 -11.34
C MET A 134 -4.75 3.14 -10.53
N ALA A 135 -4.91 4.42 -10.90
CA ALA A 135 -4.29 5.52 -10.18
C ALA A 135 -4.85 5.66 -8.76
N SER A 136 -6.15 5.41 -8.55
CA SER A 136 -6.74 5.43 -7.22
C SER A 136 -6.32 4.23 -6.37
N LEU A 137 -6.10 3.04 -6.98
CA LEU A 137 -5.46 1.92 -6.28
C LEU A 137 -4.04 2.28 -5.83
N ILE A 138 -3.24 2.90 -6.69
CA ILE A 138 -1.87 3.34 -6.38
C ILE A 138 -1.87 4.38 -5.26
N ALA A 139 -2.75 5.38 -5.35
CA ALA A 139 -2.92 6.37 -4.29
C ALA A 139 -3.38 5.72 -2.97
N GLY A 140 -4.32 4.77 -3.03
CA GLY A 140 -4.81 4.03 -1.87
C GLY A 140 -3.72 3.21 -1.19
N MET A 141 -2.87 2.51 -1.96
CA MET A 141 -1.72 1.78 -1.42
C MET A 141 -0.72 2.72 -0.75
N LEU A 142 -0.44 3.88 -1.37
CA LEU A 142 0.46 4.87 -0.78
C LEU A 142 -0.13 5.47 0.51
N LEU A 143 -1.43 5.76 0.53
CA LEU A 143 -2.13 6.30 1.70
C LEU A 143 -2.21 5.29 2.86
N ASN A 144 -2.16 3.99 2.59
CA ASN A 144 -2.13 2.97 3.64
C ASN A 144 -0.93 3.18 4.59
N ILE A 145 0.23 3.56 4.06
CA ILE A 145 1.47 3.76 4.82
C ILE A 145 1.36 4.85 5.90
N PRO A 146 0.98 6.11 5.60
CA PRO A 146 0.85 7.14 6.62
C PRO A 146 -0.29 6.84 7.61
N PHE A 147 -1.42 6.28 7.17
CA PHE A 147 -2.50 5.94 8.10
C PHE A 147 -2.08 4.84 9.07
N ARG A 148 -1.48 3.75 8.58
CA ARG A 148 -0.99 2.64 9.41
C ARG A 148 0.10 3.10 10.37
N SER A 149 1.05 3.90 9.90
CA SER A 149 2.11 4.45 10.77
C SER A 149 1.55 5.45 11.78
N GLY A 150 0.57 6.25 11.40
CA GLY A 150 -0.13 7.17 12.30
C GLY A 150 -0.89 6.43 13.40
N GLU A 151 -1.63 5.38 13.05
CA GLU A 151 -2.30 4.49 14.01
C GLU A 151 -1.30 3.89 15.00
N PHE A 152 -0.16 3.39 14.53
CA PHE A 152 0.93 2.92 15.39
C PHE A 152 1.47 4.01 16.31
N MET A 153 1.81 5.17 15.75
CA MET A 153 2.34 6.30 16.52
C MET A 153 1.36 6.80 17.57
N LEU A 154 0.07 6.76 17.31
CA LEU A 154 -0.96 7.17 18.28
C LEU A 154 -1.18 6.08 19.35
N ALA A 155 -1.27 4.82 18.94
CA ALA A 155 -1.60 3.72 19.83
C ALA A 155 -0.44 3.27 20.72
N MET A 156 0.80 3.28 20.21
CA MET A 156 1.95 2.74 20.92
C MET A 156 2.73 3.84 21.66
N PRO A 157 2.87 3.75 22.99
CA PRO A 157 3.81 4.58 23.74
C PRO A 157 5.24 4.06 23.56
N ALA A 158 6.23 4.89 23.86
CA ALA A 158 7.60 4.41 24.04
C ALA A 158 7.69 3.65 25.37
N ILE A 159 8.15 2.40 25.32
CA ILE A 159 8.11 1.48 26.45
C ILE A 159 9.51 1.34 27.09
N PRO A 160 9.66 1.56 28.40
CA PRO A 160 10.93 1.36 29.11
C PRO A 160 11.26 -0.11 29.33
N VAL A 161 12.55 -0.41 29.54
CA VAL A 161 13.09 -1.78 29.73
C VAL A 161 12.45 -2.55 30.90
N GLY A 162 11.81 -1.88 31.86
CA GLY A 162 11.12 -2.50 33.00
C GLY A 162 9.61 -2.72 32.82
N ALA A 163 9.04 -2.49 31.65
CA ALA A 163 7.61 -2.62 31.43
C ALA A 163 7.13 -4.08 31.47
N PRO A 164 5.82 -4.32 31.72
CA PRO A 164 5.24 -5.65 31.68
C PRO A 164 5.51 -6.41 30.37
N ALA A 165 5.67 -7.72 30.45
CA ALA A 165 5.99 -8.56 29.29
C ALA A 165 4.99 -8.39 28.13
N TRP A 166 3.69 -8.31 28.43
CA TRP A 166 2.65 -8.08 27.42
C TRP A 166 2.86 -6.78 26.64
N ALA A 167 3.38 -5.74 27.27
CA ALA A 167 3.56 -4.43 26.66
C ALA A 167 4.74 -4.46 25.68
N ASN A 168 5.85 -5.07 26.08
CA ASN A 168 7.00 -5.31 25.21
C ASN A 168 6.65 -6.21 24.02
N THR A 169 5.89 -7.30 24.25
CA THR A 169 5.39 -8.17 23.18
C THR A 169 4.50 -7.42 22.21
N MET A 170 3.55 -6.62 22.73
CA MET A 170 2.67 -5.81 21.90
C MET A 170 3.44 -4.81 21.04
N LEU A 171 4.35 -4.03 21.62
CA LEU A 171 5.19 -3.09 20.88
C LEU A 171 5.99 -3.80 19.79
N THR A 172 6.61 -4.94 20.12
CA THR A 172 7.42 -5.71 19.17
C THR A 172 6.57 -6.22 18.00
N MET A 173 5.44 -6.86 18.28
CA MET A 173 4.57 -7.43 17.26
C MET A 173 3.92 -6.36 16.38
N MET A 174 3.44 -5.26 16.98
CA MET A 174 2.88 -4.12 16.24
C MET A 174 3.93 -3.42 15.39
N THR A 175 5.17 -3.28 15.90
CA THR A 175 6.29 -2.73 15.13
C THR A 175 6.60 -3.63 13.93
N LEU A 176 6.67 -4.93 14.14
CA LEU A 176 6.95 -5.90 13.09
C LEU A 176 5.87 -5.84 11.99
N ASP A 177 4.59 -5.77 12.36
CA ASP A 177 3.48 -5.59 11.40
C ASP A 177 3.67 -4.33 10.57
N VAL A 178 3.78 -3.17 11.23
CA VAL A 178 3.85 -1.87 10.57
C VAL A 178 5.10 -1.76 9.68
N VAL A 179 6.27 -2.20 10.15
CA VAL A 179 7.51 -2.23 9.38
C VAL A 179 7.35 -3.10 8.14
N THR A 180 6.89 -4.33 8.32
CA THR A 180 6.75 -5.31 7.24
C THR A 180 5.76 -4.84 6.19
N LEU A 181 4.60 -4.35 6.62
CA LEU A 181 3.53 -3.95 5.73
C LEU A 181 3.83 -2.62 5.04
N ASN A 182 4.40 -1.63 5.73
CA ASN A 182 4.86 -0.40 5.09
C ASN A 182 5.92 -0.67 4.02
N PHE A 183 6.85 -1.59 4.30
CA PHE A 183 7.84 -2.03 3.33
C PHE A 183 7.17 -2.62 2.08
N PHE A 184 6.33 -3.64 2.24
CA PHE A 184 5.73 -4.34 1.11
C PHE A 184 4.69 -3.51 0.35
N TYR A 185 3.90 -2.68 1.03
CA TYR A 185 3.01 -1.74 0.33
C TYR A 185 3.80 -0.72 -0.49
N THR A 186 4.97 -0.27 0.00
CA THR A 186 5.83 0.62 -0.79
C THR A 186 6.42 -0.10 -2.00
N VAL A 187 6.82 -1.36 -1.85
CA VAL A 187 7.28 -2.18 -2.98
C VAL A 187 6.15 -2.32 -4.03
N CYS A 188 4.93 -2.67 -3.60
CA CYS A 188 3.76 -2.74 -4.47
C CYS A 188 3.49 -1.42 -5.18
N PHE A 189 3.58 -0.29 -4.47
CA PHE A 189 3.42 1.05 -5.03
C PHE A 189 4.43 1.31 -6.15
N VAL A 190 5.73 1.06 -5.91
CA VAL A 190 6.77 1.26 -6.93
C VAL A 190 6.55 0.35 -8.14
N MET A 191 6.23 -0.93 -7.90
CA MET A 191 5.95 -1.88 -8.97
C MET A 191 4.77 -1.44 -9.83
N ALA A 192 3.68 -0.98 -9.21
CA ALA A 192 2.51 -0.46 -9.93
C ALA A 192 2.86 0.80 -10.74
N LEU A 193 3.57 1.74 -10.12
CA LEU A 193 3.99 3.00 -10.71
C LEU A 193 4.92 2.79 -11.93
N ARG A 194 5.65 1.68 -11.95
CA ARG A 194 6.57 1.29 -13.03
C ARG A 194 6.00 0.20 -13.95
N ALA A 195 4.71 -0.12 -13.83
CA ALA A 195 4.03 -1.14 -14.63
C ALA A 195 4.72 -2.53 -14.59
N ALA A 196 5.37 -2.88 -13.48
CA ALA A 196 6.10 -4.14 -13.34
C ALA A 196 5.12 -5.34 -13.33
N PRO A 197 5.28 -6.35 -14.21
CA PRO A 197 4.32 -7.46 -14.39
C PRO A 197 3.96 -8.24 -13.10
N MET A 198 4.87 -8.26 -12.13
CA MET A 198 4.69 -8.96 -10.86
C MET A 198 3.79 -8.21 -9.86
N PHE A 199 3.43 -6.95 -10.13
CA PHE A 199 2.66 -6.10 -9.21
C PHE A 199 1.38 -6.77 -8.66
N PRO A 200 0.46 -7.29 -9.50
CA PRO A 200 -0.79 -7.83 -8.99
C PRO A 200 -0.60 -9.03 -8.06
N ARG A 201 0.47 -9.83 -8.27
CA ARG A 201 0.79 -10.97 -7.40
C ARG A 201 1.36 -10.50 -6.08
N MET A 202 2.25 -9.53 -6.14
CA MET A 202 2.85 -8.93 -4.96
C MET A 202 1.77 -8.32 -4.06
N LEU A 203 0.78 -7.64 -4.63
CA LEU A 203 -0.30 -7.04 -3.84
C LEU A 203 -1.18 -8.10 -3.14
N VAL A 204 -1.51 -9.20 -3.82
CA VAL A 204 -2.23 -10.31 -3.19
C VAL A 204 -1.42 -10.95 -2.06
N PHE A 205 -0.10 -11.13 -2.27
CA PHE A 205 0.80 -11.59 -1.23
C PHE A 205 0.80 -10.63 -0.02
N THR A 206 0.87 -9.32 -0.25
CA THR A 206 0.84 -8.31 0.82
C THR A 206 -0.47 -8.35 1.59
N TRP A 207 -1.63 -8.50 0.95
CA TRP A 207 -2.92 -8.65 1.65
C TRP A 207 -2.96 -9.92 2.50
N PHE A 208 -2.45 -11.04 1.98
CA PHE A 208 -2.39 -12.28 2.74
C PHE A 208 -1.46 -12.14 3.96
N LEU A 209 -0.30 -11.50 3.78
CA LEU A 209 0.62 -11.21 4.85
C LEU A 209 0.00 -10.28 5.90
N ASP A 210 -0.76 -9.27 5.48
CA ASP A 210 -1.49 -8.35 6.35
C ASP A 210 -2.43 -9.12 7.29
N ALA A 211 -3.34 -9.92 6.71
CA ALA A 211 -4.27 -10.75 7.47
C ALA A 211 -3.54 -11.71 8.42
N THR A 212 -2.45 -12.33 7.95
CA THR A 212 -1.64 -13.25 8.76
C THR A 212 -1.00 -12.54 9.96
N MET A 213 -0.44 -11.34 9.76
CA MET A 213 0.17 -10.56 10.83
C MET A 213 -0.84 -10.18 11.91
N GLN A 214 -2.08 -9.82 11.55
CA GLN A 214 -3.13 -9.52 12.55
C GLN A 214 -3.43 -10.74 13.44
N LEU A 215 -3.47 -11.94 12.87
CA LEU A 215 -3.67 -13.18 13.63
C LEU A 215 -2.48 -13.51 14.53
N LEU A 216 -1.25 -13.32 14.04
CA LEU A 216 -0.03 -13.52 14.82
C LEU A 216 0.05 -12.56 16.01
N ILE A 217 -0.30 -11.29 15.83
CA ILE A 217 -0.36 -10.31 16.93
C ILE A 217 -1.34 -10.80 18.01
N ALA A 218 -2.56 -11.19 17.62
CA ALA A 218 -3.57 -11.67 18.56
C ALA A 218 -3.06 -12.87 19.38
N GLN A 219 -2.43 -13.85 18.71
CA GLN A 219 -1.90 -15.03 19.36
C GLN A 219 -0.75 -14.71 20.32
N HIS A 220 0.26 -13.94 19.88
CA HIS A 220 1.43 -13.66 20.70
C HIS A 220 1.12 -12.76 21.90
N VAL A 221 0.25 -11.77 21.74
CA VAL A 221 -0.11 -10.88 22.84
C VAL A 221 -0.96 -11.58 23.89
N THR A 222 -1.90 -12.45 23.49
CA THR A 222 -2.71 -13.22 24.45
C THR A 222 -1.87 -14.23 25.24
N GLN A 223 -0.85 -14.82 24.62
CA GLN A 223 0.09 -15.73 25.28
C GLN A 223 1.03 -15.05 26.28
N ALA A 224 1.25 -13.73 26.17
CA ALA A 224 2.14 -13.00 27.08
C ALA A 224 1.60 -12.92 28.53
N GLY A 225 0.33 -13.26 28.76
CA GLY A 225 -0.29 -13.31 30.08
C GLY A 225 -0.57 -11.94 30.71
N HIS A 226 -1.47 -11.92 31.70
CA HIS A 226 -1.81 -10.73 32.51
C HIS A 226 -2.15 -9.46 31.70
N LEU A 227 -2.74 -9.62 30.51
CA LEU A 227 -3.18 -8.49 29.70
C LEU A 227 -4.37 -7.79 30.36
N PRO A 228 -4.30 -6.48 30.66
CA PRO A 228 -5.42 -5.78 31.26
C PRO A 228 -6.66 -5.82 30.35
N PRO A 229 -7.87 -6.02 30.88
CA PRO A 229 -9.09 -6.17 30.05
C PRO A 229 -9.34 -4.99 29.09
N GLN A 230 -8.99 -3.77 29.52
CA GLN A 230 -9.11 -2.56 28.71
C GLN A 230 -8.19 -2.60 27.49
N VAL A 231 -6.95 -3.07 27.66
CA VAL A 231 -5.98 -3.22 26.59
C VAL A 231 -6.39 -4.35 25.65
N ALA A 232 -6.92 -5.46 26.18
CA ALA A 232 -7.43 -6.57 25.39
C ALA A 232 -8.58 -6.12 24.47
N SER A 233 -9.52 -5.34 24.99
CA SER A 233 -10.65 -4.80 24.22
C SER A 233 -10.19 -3.84 23.12
N ALA A 234 -9.27 -2.92 23.45
CA ALA A 234 -8.70 -1.99 22.47
C ALA A 234 -7.93 -2.71 21.36
N LEU A 235 -7.12 -3.72 21.72
CA LEU A 235 -6.39 -4.54 20.76
C LEU A 235 -7.34 -5.30 19.85
N HIS A 236 -8.39 -5.92 20.40
CA HIS A 236 -9.39 -6.63 19.60
C HIS A 236 -10.06 -5.70 18.58
N SER A 237 -10.48 -4.50 19.00
CA SER A 237 -11.08 -3.51 18.11
C SER A 237 -10.13 -3.10 16.98
N LEU A 238 -8.86 -2.86 17.32
CA LEU A 238 -7.82 -2.49 16.35
C LEU A 238 -7.58 -3.61 15.33
N LEU A 239 -7.38 -4.86 15.79
CA LEU A 239 -7.11 -6.01 14.91
C LEU A 239 -8.31 -6.34 14.03
N SER A 240 -9.54 -6.31 14.57
CA SER A 240 -10.76 -6.53 13.79
C SER A 240 -10.92 -5.48 12.70
N GLY A 241 -10.74 -4.19 13.06
CA GLY A 241 -10.81 -3.10 12.08
C GLY A 241 -9.76 -3.23 10.97
N ASN A 242 -8.55 -3.70 11.30
CA ASN A 242 -7.51 -3.93 10.29
C ASN A 242 -7.85 -5.09 9.36
N ILE A 243 -8.36 -6.21 9.89
CA ILE A 243 -8.83 -7.34 9.07
C ILE A 243 -9.96 -6.89 8.14
N GLU A 244 -10.94 -6.13 8.64
CA GLU A 244 -12.03 -5.59 7.84
C GLU A 244 -11.52 -4.69 6.71
N LYS A 245 -10.58 -3.77 6.99
CA LYS A 245 -9.94 -2.93 5.97
C LYS A 245 -9.29 -3.77 4.86
N VAL A 246 -8.57 -4.84 5.23
CA VAL A 246 -7.91 -5.74 4.26
C VAL A 246 -8.93 -6.50 3.42
N LEU A 247 -10.00 -7.01 4.04
CA LEU A 247 -11.06 -7.74 3.35
C LEU A 247 -11.84 -6.84 2.39
N ILE A 248 -12.18 -5.62 2.81
CA ILE A 248 -12.83 -4.61 1.95
C ILE A 248 -11.93 -4.26 0.77
N SER A 249 -10.65 -3.99 1.03
CA SER A 249 -9.66 -3.71 -0.02
C SER A 249 -9.55 -4.86 -1.01
N THR A 250 -9.43 -6.10 -0.52
CA THR A 250 -9.36 -7.31 -1.35
C THR A 250 -10.64 -7.49 -2.17
N ALA A 251 -11.81 -7.36 -1.56
CA ALA A 251 -13.10 -7.51 -2.24
C ALA A 251 -13.30 -6.48 -3.36
N LEU A 252 -12.84 -5.25 -3.16
CA LEU A 252 -12.96 -4.18 -4.14
C LEU A 252 -11.93 -4.31 -5.28
N TRP A 253 -10.67 -4.58 -4.94
CA TRP A 253 -9.56 -4.50 -5.90
C TRP A 253 -9.25 -5.83 -6.60
N LEU A 254 -9.48 -6.99 -5.96
CA LEU A 254 -9.17 -8.28 -6.57
C LEU A 254 -9.96 -8.53 -7.87
N PRO A 255 -11.28 -8.28 -7.95
CA PRO A 255 -12.02 -8.42 -9.21
C PRO A 255 -11.47 -7.48 -10.29
N TYR A 256 -11.14 -6.24 -9.92
CA TYR A 256 -10.53 -5.27 -10.84
C TYR A 256 -9.18 -5.79 -11.38
N LEU A 257 -8.31 -6.30 -10.51
CA LEU A 257 -7.00 -6.84 -10.90
C LEU A 257 -7.09 -8.09 -11.79
N ILE A 258 -8.16 -8.87 -11.66
CA ILE A 258 -8.37 -10.07 -12.47
C ILE A 258 -8.97 -9.71 -13.83
N LEU A 259 -10.04 -8.92 -13.84
CA LEU A 259 -10.93 -8.75 -15.00
C LEU A 259 -10.62 -7.51 -15.86
N SER A 260 -9.99 -6.48 -15.30
CA SER A 260 -9.77 -5.21 -16.00
C SER A 260 -8.86 -5.36 -17.22
N GLU A 261 -9.33 -4.89 -18.37
CA GLU A 261 -8.54 -4.88 -19.61
C GLU A 261 -7.26 -4.04 -19.46
N ARG A 262 -7.34 -2.87 -18.83
CA ARG A 262 -6.18 -2.02 -18.53
C ARG A 262 -5.11 -2.76 -17.72
N VAL A 263 -5.52 -3.50 -16.69
CA VAL A 263 -4.59 -4.31 -15.87
C VAL A 263 -3.96 -5.43 -16.70
N ASN A 264 -4.76 -6.09 -17.53
CA ASN A 264 -4.31 -7.17 -18.39
C ASN A 264 -3.32 -6.69 -19.46
N ILE A 265 -3.56 -5.54 -20.07
CA ILE A 265 -2.64 -4.93 -21.03
C ILE A 265 -1.36 -4.47 -20.32
N THR A 266 -1.49 -3.75 -19.21
CA THR A 266 -0.36 -3.12 -18.50
C THR A 266 0.57 -4.13 -17.85
N PHE A 267 0.03 -5.11 -17.10
CA PHE A 267 0.84 -6.00 -16.27
C PHE A 267 0.98 -7.41 -16.86
N ARG A 268 0.07 -7.84 -17.74
CA ARG A 268 0.05 -9.22 -18.28
C ARG A 268 0.26 -9.28 -19.80
N HIS A 269 0.45 -8.14 -20.45
CA HIS A 269 0.61 -7.98 -21.90
C HIS A 269 -0.39 -8.82 -22.69
N ARG A 270 -1.69 -8.65 -22.44
CA ARG A 270 -2.74 -9.38 -23.15
C ARG A 270 -4.00 -8.55 -23.37
N THR A 271 -4.71 -8.83 -24.45
CA THR A 271 -6.00 -8.21 -24.81
C THR A 271 -7.07 -9.26 -25.05
N ARG A 272 -8.35 -8.89 -25.00
CA ARG A 272 -9.45 -9.82 -25.33
C ARG A 272 -9.43 -10.15 -26.83
N LEU A 273 -9.76 -11.39 -27.16
CA LEU A 273 -10.08 -11.76 -28.54
C LEU A 273 -11.46 -11.19 -28.86
N ASN A 274 -11.52 -10.28 -29.83
CA ASN A 274 -12.78 -9.80 -30.42
C ASN A 274 -13.42 -10.89 -31.27
#